data_AF-A0A8H7CXS0-F1
#
_entry.id   AF-A0A8H7CXS0-F1
#
_cell.length_a   1.000
_cell.length_b   1.000
_cell.length_c   1.000
_cell.angle_alpha   90.00
_cell.angle_beta   90.00
_cell.angle_gamma   90.00
#
_symmetry.space_group_name_H-M   'P 1'
#
loop_
_entity.id
_entity.type
_entity.pdbx_description
1 polymer ?
#
loop_
_entity_poly.entity_id
_entity_poly.type
_entity_poly.pdbx_seq_one_letter_code
_entity_poly.pdbx_strand_id
1 'polypeptide(L)'
;MCHSCGNVGHLPARIDPRPMSELHLTEAEYTEYKSHSASDTLYKELADSDRPKLRVIGFNDDTKTVFRTCNPDGHDYIEVPWSTMDSVKWIAQRVEDEIRVALHHWYLATADGVIFKTFGELVCTTAAFRVKGQVVLTLLMPADLPAFAAAHLKQHKWKQTTPSPCTSSNALEKCVAEFHLIDVKPSTAWDAYLVQRRAADKSVEDDLKEFEGEDRPAVYEKIEEAIDDVVSNIDLGDAAPSVHDCIVPLSVDLADDGWGNVSSAEVLSRIYSLTNPAAIDVFLEYHYRTRYSSVEFYCNIYYRAHPSITDPELVLSTPQGPRKMNGFRSLLEMGLADMPPGRRWRAIEERTFDLSQAQARTLHRILFGEAADSDAESAGLGGQIDVREMIELLLASVGISFYVAFDPDDEEDVDAFTMGELRWEGIEGSERWLGQHIRSVAGCAPMPRDDEESDKEENDDDEDDEDDEDEDGWSDESVGRGAGPDCRHQ
;
A
#
# COMPACT_ATOMS: atom_id res chain seq x y z
N MET A 1 2.77 -9.68 8.88
CA MET A 1 3.91 -9.78 9.86
C MET A 1 4.89 -10.95 9.57
N CYS A 2 6.11 -10.70 9.09
CA CYS A 2 7.11 -11.76 8.84
C CYS A 2 7.75 -12.29 10.14
N HIS A 3 7.44 -13.54 10.52
CA HIS A 3 8.00 -14.25 11.68
C HIS A 3 9.51 -14.61 11.58
N SER A 4 10.21 -14.19 10.52
CA SER A 4 11.67 -14.38 10.37
C SER A 4 12.52 -13.15 10.73
N CYS A 5 11.90 -12.03 11.12
CA CYS A 5 12.62 -10.83 11.60
C CYS A 5 12.89 -10.85 13.13
N GLY A 6 12.60 -11.96 13.80
CA GLY A 6 12.61 -12.12 15.26
C GLY A 6 13.98 -12.11 15.95
N ASN A 7 15.06 -11.64 15.32
CA ASN A 7 16.28 -11.30 16.03
C ASN A 7 16.28 -9.80 16.31
N VAL A 8 15.63 -9.46 17.42
CA VAL A 8 15.73 -8.15 18.09
C VAL A 8 17.19 -7.73 18.11
N GLY A 9 17.45 -6.60 17.46
CA GLY A 9 18.77 -6.05 17.23
C GLY A 9 19.58 -5.96 18.51
N HIS A 10 20.80 -6.48 18.45
CA HIS A 10 21.87 -5.90 19.24
C HIS A 10 21.97 -4.42 18.85
N LEU A 11 21.41 -3.53 19.68
CA LEU A 11 21.89 -2.15 19.77
C LEU A 11 23.42 -2.20 19.77
N PRO A 12 24.11 -1.38 18.95
CA PRO A 12 25.56 -1.43 18.90
C PRO A 12 26.14 -1.24 20.31
N ALA A 13 27.19 -2.02 20.58
CA ALA A 13 28.03 -1.91 21.75
C ALA A 13 28.30 -0.42 22.06
N ARG A 14 28.13 -0.03 23.34
CA ARG A 14 28.45 1.28 23.93
C ARG A 14 28.65 2.43 22.92
N ILE A 15 27.64 3.29 22.79
CA ILE A 15 27.73 4.58 22.11
C ILE A 15 29.04 5.27 22.50
N ASP A 16 29.93 5.49 21.52
CA ASP A 16 31.17 6.24 21.72
C ASP A 16 30.84 7.73 21.81
N PRO A 17 31.09 8.40 22.94
CA PRO A 17 30.70 9.80 23.13
C PRO A 17 31.64 10.78 22.43
N ARG A 18 32.70 10.31 21.77
CA ARG A 18 33.67 11.17 21.09
C ARG A 18 33.03 11.86 19.87
N PRO A 19 33.45 13.10 19.55
CA PRO A 19 33.06 13.75 18.30
C PRO A 19 33.58 12.96 17.09
N MET A 20 32.90 13.10 15.96
CA MET A 20 33.23 12.44 14.71
C MET A 20 34.67 12.72 14.26
N SER A 21 35.16 13.96 14.48
CA SER A 21 36.54 14.31 14.14
C SER A 21 37.59 13.48 14.88
N GLU A 22 37.29 13.01 16.10
CA GLU A 22 38.17 12.15 16.89
C GLU A 22 38.05 10.66 16.54
N LEU A 23 36.98 10.29 15.82
CA LEU A 23 36.74 8.93 15.32
C LEU A 23 37.26 8.74 13.89
N HIS A 24 37.69 9.80 13.23
CA HIS A 24 38.26 9.77 11.88
C HIS A 24 39.60 9.03 11.88
N LEU A 25 39.66 7.94 11.13
CA LEU A 25 40.85 7.11 11.02
C LEU A 25 41.80 7.65 9.95
N THR A 26 43.10 7.57 10.23
CA THR A 26 44.11 7.76 9.19
C THR A 26 44.00 6.66 8.13
N GLU A 27 44.58 6.87 6.96
CA GLU A 27 44.52 5.88 5.86
C GLU A 27 45.08 4.50 6.26
N ALA A 28 46.16 4.49 7.05
CA ALA A 28 46.79 3.26 7.53
C ALA A 28 45.88 2.53 8.54
N GLU A 29 45.32 3.25 9.52
CA GLU A 29 44.40 2.69 10.51
C GLU A 29 43.12 2.18 9.85
N TYR A 30 42.60 2.90 8.86
CA TYR A 30 41.42 2.50 8.11
C TYR A 30 41.66 1.23 7.28
N THR A 31 42.83 1.12 6.66
CA THR A 31 43.22 -0.08 5.91
C THR A 31 43.31 -1.30 6.84
N GLU A 32 43.90 -1.12 8.03
CA GLU A 32 43.96 -2.16 9.05
C GLU A 32 42.55 -2.54 9.55
N TYR A 33 41.69 -1.55 9.81
CA TYR A 33 40.30 -1.76 10.21
C TYR A 33 39.51 -2.58 9.17
N LYS A 34 39.60 -2.23 7.88
CA LYS A 34 38.92 -2.97 6.80
C LYS A 34 39.49 -4.38 6.60
N SER A 35 40.79 -4.60 6.87
CA SER A 35 41.38 -5.94 6.76
C SER A 35 40.80 -6.97 7.74
N HIS A 36 40.20 -6.50 8.83
CA HIS A 36 39.51 -7.34 9.83
C HIS A 36 38.00 -7.45 9.58
N SER A 37 37.46 -6.70 8.62
CA SER A 37 36.04 -6.73 8.25
C SER A 37 35.82 -7.73 7.12
N ALA A 38 34.68 -8.41 7.10
CA ALA A 38 34.33 -9.29 5.98
C ALA A 38 34.34 -8.47 4.67
N SER A 39 35.10 -8.93 3.68
CA SER A 39 35.23 -8.27 2.38
C SER A 39 33.94 -8.41 1.58
N ASP A 40 32.99 -7.51 1.82
CA ASP A 40 31.81 -7.36 0.98
C ASP A 40 32.20 -6.47 -0.20
N THR A 41 32.56 -7.02 -1.35
CA THR A 41 32.99 -6.23 -2.53
C THR A 41 31.83 -5.78 -3.41
N LEU A 42 30.64 -6.37 -3.22
CA LEU A 42 29.48 -6.15 -4.07
C LEU A 42 29.05 -4.67 -4.12
N TYR A 43 29.13 -3.95 -2.99
CA TYR A 43 28.78 -2.53 -2.99
C TYR A 43 29.74 -1.66 -3.82
N LYS A 44 30.99 -2.10 -4.03
CA LYS A 44 31.96 -1.40 -4.88
C LYS A 44 31.74 -1.71 -6.36
N GLU A 45 31.37 -2.95 -6.68
CA GLU A 45 31.07 -3.37 -8.05
C GLU A 45 29.81 -2.68 -8.60
N LEU A 46 28.85 -2.36 -7.72
CA LEU A 46 27.65 -1.59 -8.06
C LEU A 46 27.87 -0.06 -8.06
N ALA A 47 29.08 0.42 -7.78
CA ALA A 47 29.40 1.84 -7.68
C ALA A 47 30.04 2.38 -8.98
N ASP A 48 29.38 2.18 -10.13
CA ASP A 48 29.86 2.72 -11.41
C ASP A 48 29.80 4.26 -11.43
N SER A 49 30.79 4.93 -12.04
CA SER A 49 30.92 6.39 -12.04
C SER A 49 29.80 7.11 -12.78
N ASP A 50 29.12 6.41 -13.69
CA ASP A 50 28.02 6.94 -14.50
C ASP A 50 26.66 6.88 -13.78
N ARG A 51 26.61 6.34 -12.56
CA ARG A 51 25.39 6.25 -11.75
C ARG A 51 24.99 7.59 -11.12
N PRO A 52 23.70 7.79 -10.82
CA PRO A 52 23.27 8.94 -10.05
C PRO A 52 24.00 8.98 -8.71
N LYS A 53 24.32 10.20 -8.27
CA LYS A 53 24.97 10.45 -6.99
C LYS A 53 23.96 11.01 -6.00
N LEU A 54 23.98 10.48 -4.78
CA LEU A 54 23.30 11.08 -3.65
C LEU A 54 24.28 11.95 -2.87
N ARG A 55 23.77 13.00 -2.25
CA ARG A 55 24.55 13.91 -1.41
C ARG A 55 24.36 13.54 0.05
N VAL A 56 25.45 13.48 0.82
CA VAL A 56 25.39 13.35 2.27
C VAL A 56 25.93 14.62 2.92
N ILE A 57 25.11 15.24 3.77
CA ILE A 57 25.43 16.49 4.50
C ILE A 57 25.64 16.21 5.98
N GLY A 58 26.49 16.99 6.63
CA GLY A 58 26.70 16.92 8.08
C GLY A 58 25.63 17.70 8.84
N PHE A 59 25.09 17.13 9.92
CA PHE A 59 24.09 17.80 10.76
C PHE A 59 24.67 18.98 11.55
N ASN A 60 25.85 18.80 12.14
CA ASN A 60 26.51 19.75 13.02
C ASN A 60 27.88 20.21 12.48
N ASP A 61 28.52 21.17 13.14
CA ASP A 61 29.81 21.71 12.67
C ASP A 61 30.95 20.68 12.69
N ASP A 62 30.86 19.67 13.56
CA ASP A 62 31.86 18.60 13.69
C ASP A 62 31.83 17.66 12.47
N THR A 63 30.66 17.11 12.15
CA THR A 63 30.44 16.30 10.93
C THR A 63 30.81 17.08 9.65
N LYS A 64 30.42 18.36 9.55
CA LYS A 64 30.82 19.24 8.43
C LYS A 64 32.33 19.47 8.36
N THR A 65 33.03 19.46 9.49
CA THR A 65 34.50 19.61 9.51
C THR A 65 35.18 18.36 8.96
N VAL A 66 34.69 17.18 9.32
CA VAL A 66 35.18 15.90 8.76
C VAL A 66 34.97 15.88 7.25
N PHE A 67 33.79 16.28 6.76
CA PHE A 67 33.51 16.29 5.32
C PHE A 67 34.43 17.25 4.57
N ARG A 68 34.68 18.45 5.10
CA ARG A 68 35.65 19.40 4.51
C ARG A 68 37.08 18.87 4.48
N THR A 69 37.44 18.00 5.43
CA THR A 69 38.78 17.39 5.47
C THR A 69 38.91 16.24 4.47
N CYS A 70 37.82 15.51 4.24
CA CYS A 70 37.79 14.38 3.30
C CYS A 70 37.59 14.83 1.85
N ASN A 71 36.97 16.00 1.63
CA ASN A 71 36.68 16.54 0.31
C ASN A 71 37.83 17.45 -0.20
N PRO A 72 38.48 17.15 -1.34
CA PRO A 72 39.55 17.99 -1.90
C PRO A 72 39.12 19.42 -2.22
N ASP A 73 37.84 19.61 -2.59
CA ASP A 73 37.26 20.90 -2.93
C ASP A 73 36.80 21.69 -1.69
N GLY A 74 36.93 21.10 -0.50
CA GLY A 74 36.58 21.74 0.78
C GLY A 74 35.08 21.94 0.99
N HIS A 75 34.25 21.15 0.31
CA HIS A 75 32.80 21.14 0.54
C HIS A 75 32.43 20.49 1.88
N ASP A 76 31.31 20.90 2.46
CA ASP A 76 30.74 20.36 3.70
C ASP A 76 29.76 19.21 3.45
N TYR A 77 29.92 18.53 2.32
CA TYR A 77 29.16 17.35 1.90
C TYR A 77 30.06 16.39 1.12
N ILE A 78 29.61 15.14 1.02
CA ILE A 78 30.18 14.13 0.12
C ILE A 78 29.10 13.67 -0.86
N GLU A 79 29.52 13.16 -2.01
CA GLU A 79 28.62 12.56 -2.99
C GLU A 79 29.04 11.12 -3.25
N VAL A 80 28.09 10.19 -3.10
CA VAL A 80 28.34 8.76 -3.32
C VAL A 80 27.41 8.23 -4.41
N PRO A 81 27.90 7.35 -5.31
CA PRO A 81 27.06 6.72 -6.31
C PRO A 81 26.07 5.75 -5.64
N TRP A 82 24.88 5.65 -6.21
CA TRP A 82 23.85 4.73 -5.74
C TRP A 82 22.97 4.19 -6.88
N SER A 83 22.16 3.18 -6.57
CA SER A 83 21.12 2.63 -7.45
C SER A 83 19.93 2.11 -6.67
N THR A 84 18.81 1.91 -7.35
CA THR A 84 17.58 1.34 -6.76
C THR A 84 17.77 -0.08 -6.20
N MET A 85 18.76 -0.81 -6.69
CA MET A 85 19.12 -2.16 -6.20
C MET A 85 20.04 -2.13 -4.98
N ASP A 86 20.48 -0.95 -4.52
CA ASP A 86 21.32 -0.88 -3.33
C ASP A 86 20.52 -1.17 -2.06
N SER A 87 21.22 -1.64 -1.03
CA SER A 87 20.75 -1.47 0.35
C SER A 87 21.28 -0.16 0.93
N VAL A 88 20.59 0.38 1.93
CA VAL A 88 21.08 1.53 2.71
C VAL A 88 22.46 1.23 3.31
N LYS A 89 22.76 -0.04 3.63
CA LYS A 89 24.07 -0.49 4.12
C LYS A 89 25.16 -0.29 3.11
N TRP A 90 24.90 -0.59 1.85
CA TRP A 90 25.89 -0.39 0.79
C TRP A 90 26.19 1.09 0.57
N ILE A 91 25.16 1.95 0.64
CA ILE A 91 25.36 3.41 0.65
C ILE A 91 26.20 3.82 1.86
N ALA A 92 25.84 3.35 3.06
CA ALA A 92 26.56 3.68 4.29
C ALA A 92 28.03 3.21 4.25
N GLN A 93 28.32 2.06 3.64
CA GLN A 93 29.69 1.57 3.45
C GLN A 93 30.48 2.44 2.47
N ARG A 94 29.85 2.96 1.40
CA ARG A 94 30.52 3.93 0.51
C ARG A 94 30.81 5.25 1.23
N VAL A 95 29.87 5.72 2.05
CA VAL A 95 30.08 6.89 2.91
C VAL A 95 31.23 6.63 3.89
N GLU A 96 31.27 5.46 4.54
CA GLU A 96 32.35 5.03 5.43
C GLU A 96 33.72 5.04 4.74
N ASP A 97 33.79 4.61 3.48
CA ASP A 97 35.02 4.60 2.67
C ASP A 97 35.53 6.03 2.40
N GLU A 98 34.64 7.00 2.19
CA GLU A 98 34.99 8.41 1.97
C GLU A 98 35.42 9.12 3.27
N ILE A 99 34.66 8.93 4.36
CA ILE A 99 34.84 9.68 5.61
C ILE A 99 35.77 8.99 6.60
N ARG A 100 36.08 7.71 6.39
CA ARG A 100 36.96 6.87 7.23
C ARG A 100 36.56 6.83 8.72
N VAL A 101 35.25 6.91 8.98
CA VAL A 101 34.66 6.75 10.32
C VAL A 101 33.75 5.54 10.28
N ALA A 102 34.00 4.57 11.16
CA ALA A 102 33.32 3.30 11.12
C ALA A 102 31.78 3.41 11.22
N LEU A 103 31.06 2.59 10.45
CA LEU A 103 29.59 2.69 10.26
C LEU A 103 28.75 2.55 11.54
N HIS A 104 29.33 2.01 12.62
CA HIS A 104 28.64 1.81 13.90
C HIS A 104 28.66 3.06 14.81
N HIS A 105 29.28 4.15 14.36
CA HIS A 105 29.40 5.40 15.12
C HIS A 105 28.41 6.48 14.69
N TRP A 106 27.64 6.26 13.63
CA TRP A 106 26.77 7.29 13.05
C TRP A 106 25.54 6.66 12.39
N TYR A 107 24.57 7.51 12.08
CA TYR A 107 23.32 7.16 11.41
C TYR A 107 23.16 8.02 10.16
N LEU A 108 22.30 7.56 9.24
CA LEU A 108 21.79 8.38 8.15
C LEU A 108 20.34 8.74 8.47
N ALA A 109 19.95 9.93 8.08
CA ALA A 109 18.56 10.35 8.08
C ALA A 109 18.21 11.05 6.77
N THR A 110 16.95 10.96 6.36
CA THR A 110 16.42 11.66 5.21
C THR A 110 16.04 13.10 5.60
N ALA A 111 15.86 13.97 4.60
CA ALA A 111 15.43 15.34 4.83
C ALA A 111 14.00 15.45 5.40
N ASP A 112 13.15 14.46 5.12
CA ASP A 112 11.77 14.36 5.62
C ASP A 112 11.67 13.63 6.98
N GLY A 113 12.79 13.29 7.60
CA GLY A 113 12.81 12.87 9.00
C GLY A 113 12.87 11.38 9.29
N VAL A 114 13.13 10.55 8.28
CA VAL A 114 13.33 9.10 8.45
C VAL A 114 14.74 8.85 8.96
N ILE A 115 14.89 8.11 10.06
CA ILE A 115 16.19 7.75 10.63
C ILE A 115 16.46 6.27 10.40
N PHE A 116 17.51 5.95 9.66
CA PHE A 116 17.92 4.57 9.38
C PHE A 116 18.60 3.97 10.62
N LYS A 117 17.79 3.33 11.48
CA LYS A 117 18.25 2.63 12.70
C LYS A 117 19.02 1.35 12.37
N THR A 118 18.60 0.68 11.31
CA THR A 118 19.38 -0.35 10.64
C THR A 118 19.73 0.14 9.25
N PHE A 119 20.63 -0.56 8.58
CA PHE A 119 20.95 -0.27 7.19
C PHE A 119 20.53 -1.44 6.26
N GLY A 120 19.71 -2.37 6.76
CA GLY A 120 19.32 -3.57 6.02
C GLY A 120 18.30 -3.31 4.91
N GLU A 121 17.67 -2.14 4.92
CA GLU A 121 16.59 -1.74 4.03
C GLU A 121 17.09 -1.61 2.58
N LEU A 122 16.28 -2.05 1.63
CA LEU A 122 16.55 -1.84 0.21
C LEU A 122 16.13 -0.43 -0.20
N VAL A 123 16.96 0.22 -0.99
CA VAL A 123 16.75 1.60 -1.43
C VAL A 123 15.44 1.76 -2.21
N CYS A 124 15.09 0.80 -3.07
CA CYS A 124 13.82 0.81 -3.80
C CYS A 124 12.59 0.85 -2.87
N THR A 125 12.70 0.30 -1.65
CA THR A 125 11.59 0.25 -0.70
C THR A 125 11.42 1.56 0.08
N THR A 126 12.41 2.45 0.09
CA THR A 126 12.39 3.70 0.87
C THR A 126 11.93 4.90 0.04
N ALA A 127 10.98 5.68 0.55
CA ALA A 127 10.35 6.76 -0.20
C ALA A 127 11.34 7.86 -0.64
N ALA A 128 12.30 8.20 0.22
CA ALA A 128 13.31 9.23 -0.03
C ALA A 128 14.18 9.00 -1.28
N PHE A 129 14.20 7.78 -1.82
CA PHE A 129 14.95 7.44 -3.03
C PHE A 129 14.08 7.33 -4.28
N ARG A 130 12.76 7.46 -4.15
CA ARG A 130 11.82 7.48 -5.30
C ARG A 130 11.61 8.90 -5.86
N VAL A 131 12.13 9.92 -5.19
CA VAL A 131 11.92 11.33 -5.53
C VAL A 131 12.66 11.69 -6.83
N LYS A 132 11.98 12.43 -7.72
CA LYS A 132 12.59 13.01 -8.93
C LYS A 132 13.56 14.13 -8.52
N GLY A 133 14.86 13.83 -8.40
CA GLY A 133 15.87 14.83 -8.09
C GLY A 133 17.12 14.26 -7.43
N GLN A 134 17.95 15.15 -6.88
CA GLN A 134 19.09 14.74 -6.08
C GLN A 134 18.63 14.27 -4.71
N VAL A 135 18.94 13.02 -4.37
CA VAL A 135 18.71 12.47 -3.02
C VAL A 135 19.71 13.10 -2.05
N VAL A 136 19.21 13.61 -0.92
CA VAL A 136 20.03 14.21 0.14
C VAL A 136 19.79 13.49 1.45
N LEU A 137 20.87 12.97 2.05
CA LEU A 137 20.87 12.35 3.37
C LEU A 137 21.68 13.20 4.35
N THR A 138 21.31 13.15 5.62
CA THR A 138 22.00 13.80 6.72
C THR A 138 22.72 12.76 7.56
N LEU A 139 24.02 12.96 7.80
CA LEU A 139 24.78 12.13 8.73
C LEU A 139 24.61 12.66 10.16
N LEU A 140 24.23 11.76 11.07
CA LEU A 140 23.94 12.06 12.47
C LEU A 140 24.86 11.27 13.39
N MET A 141 25.49 11.94 14.35
CA MET A 141 26.10 11.24 15.48
C MET A 141 25.02 10.82 16.48
N PRO A 142 25.23 9.77 17.30
CA PRO A 142 24.29 9.37 18.34
C PRO A 142 23.87 10.52 19.28
N ALA A 143 24.77 11.46 19.56
CA ALA A 143 24.50 12.65 20.37
C ALA A 143 23.57 13.67 19.69
N ASP A 144 23.51 13.66 18.36
CA ASP A 144 22.67 14.56 17.56
C ASP A 144 21.23 14.07 17.44
N LEU A 145 20.99 12.76 17.62
CA LEU A 145 19.67 12.14 17.44
C LEU A 145 18.54 12.87 18.19
N PRO A 146 18.67 13.26 19.48
CA PRO A 146 17.58 13.94 20.18
C PRO A 146 17.24 15.31 19.58
N ALA A 147 18.26 16.06 19.14
CA ALA A 147 18.08 17.38 18.54
C ALA A 147 17.47 17.27 17.14
N PHE A 148 17.94 16.30 16.34
CA PHE A 148 17.38 16.01 15.02
C PHE A 148 15.92 15.56 15.15
N ALA A 149 15.64 14.58 16.02
CA ALA A 149 14.29 14.07 16.22
C ALA A 149 13.32 15.18 16.68
N ALA A 150 13.72 16.03 17.62
CA ALA A 150 12.86 17.12 18.08
C ALA A 150 12.48 18.14 16.97
N ALA A 151 13.29 18.27 15.92
CA ALA A 151 13.11 19.27 14.87
C ALA A 151 12.59 18.70 13.54
N HIS A 152 12.88 17.43 13.26
CA HIS A 152 12.76 16.86 11.92
C HIS A 152 12.07 15.50 11.88
N LEU A 153 11.75 14.87 13.02
CA LEU A 153 11.21 13.52 13.00
C LEU A 153 9.93 13.44 12.17
N LYS A 154 9.89 12.48 11.23
CA LYS A 154 8.73 12.30 10.37
C LYS A 154 7.52 11.93 11.21
N GLN A 155 6.46 12.72 11.08
CA GLN A 155 5.18 12.47 11.72
C GLN A 155 4.14 12.16 10.66
N HIS A 156 3.36 11.12 10.90
CA HIS A 156 2.29 10.70 10.02
C HIS A 156 0.96 11.18 10.57
N LYS A 157 0.09 11.65 9.68
CA LYS A 157 -1.29 12.01 10.00
C LYS A 157 -2.18 11.38 8.95
N TRP A 158 -3.32 10.86 9.40
CA TRP A 158 -4.35 10.35 8.52
C TRP A 158 -5.30 11.45 8.05
N LYS A 159 -5.69 12.34 8.96
CA LYS A 159 -6.69 13.37 8.68
C LYS A 159 -6.10 14.62 8.05
N GLN A 160 -6.82 15.15 7.06
CA GLN A 160 -6.55 16.43 6.40
C GLN A 160 -7.11 17.61 7.22
N THR A 161 -8.23 17.43 7.91
CA THR A 161 -8.90 18.50 8.65
C THR A 161 -8.50 18.55 10.12
N THR A 162 -8.45 19.76 10.68
CA THR A 162 -8.27 19.95 12.12
C THR A 162 -9.63 20.11 12.79
N PRO A 163 -9.91 19.44 13.92
CA PRO A 163 -11.14 19.64 14.67
C PRO A 163 -11.40 21.11 15.04
N SER A 164 -12.63 21.55 14.85
CA SER A 164 -13.10 22.86 15.32
C SER A 164 -13.34 22.83 16.85
N PRO A 165 -13.06 23.93 17.57
CA PRO A 165 -13.35 23.99 19.00
C PRO A 165 -14.85 23.91 19.27
N CYS A 166 -15.27 23.02 20.15
CA CYS A 166 -16.67 22.87 20.56
C CYS A 166 -16.79 22.76 22.08
N THR A 167 -17.62 23.61 22.68
CA THR A 167 -17.91 23.61 24.13
C THR A 167 -19.25 22.97 24.48
N SER A 168 -20.02 22.56 23.47
CA SER A 168 -21.33 21.94 23.66
C SER A 168 -21.19 20.56 24.29
N SER A 169 -22.20 20.16 25.07
CA SER A 169 -22.35 18.79 25.55
C SER A 169 -23.07 17.89 24.54
N ASN A 170 -23.76 18.47 23.56
CA ASN A 170 -24.51 17.74 22.53
C ASN A 170 -23.57 16.94 21.61
N ALA A 171 -23.83 15.65 21.43
CA ALA A 171 -22.97 14.79 20.61
C ALA A 171 -22.97 15.14 19.12
N LEU A 172 -24.11 15.54 18.56
CA LEU A 172 -24.17 15.99 17.16
C LEU A 172 -23.29 17.24 16.96
N GLU A 173 -23.40 18.23 17.85
CA GLU A 173 -22.58 19.45 17.77
C GLU A 173 -21.08 19.16 17.93
N LYS A 174 -20.71 18.15 18.72
CA LYS A 174 -19.32 17.66 18.80
C LYS A 174 -18.89 16.97 17.51
N CYS A 175 -19.74 16.10 16.94
CA CYS A 175 -19.42 15.42 15.68
C CYS A 175 -19.25 16.41 14.53
N VAL A 176 -20.14 17.41 14.41
CA VAL A 176 -20.03 18.48 13.40
C VAL A 176 -18.70 19.22 13.55
N ALA A 177 -18.30 19.53 14.78
CA ALA A 177 -17.05 20.24 15.02
C ALA A 177 -15.79 19.39 14.81
N GLU A 178 -15.81 18.11 15.21
CA GLU A 178 -14.63 17.23 15.11
C GLU A 178 -14.45 16.57 13.75
N PHE A 179 -15.55 16.26 13.06
CA PHE A 179 -15.55 15.47 11.82
C PHE A 179 -16.09 16.25 10.62
N HIS A 180 -16.36 17.56 10.79
CA HIS A 180 -16.81 18.45 9.72
C HIS A 180 -17.99 17.89 8.92
N LEU A 181 -18.98 17.35 9.66
CA LEU A 181 -20.18 16.74 9.10
C LEU A 181 -21.00 17.74 8.27
N ILE A 182 -21.67 17.24 7.23
CA ILE A 182 -22.38 18.01 6.21
C ILE A 182 -23.85 17.60 6.22
N ASP A 183 -24.78 18.56 6.10
CA ASP A 183 -26.23 18.31 5.99
C ASP A 183 -26.80 17.31 7.00
N VAL A 184 -26.37 17.45 8.25
CA VAL A 184 -26.65 16.47 9.32
C VAL A 184 -28.13 16.30 9.62
N LYS A 185 -28.58 15.05 9.72
CA LYS A 185 -29.95 14.71 10.11
C LYS A 185 -30.06 14.47 11.63
N PRO A 186 -31.13 14.94 12.29
CA PRO A 186 -31.36 14.65 13.70
C PRO A 186 -31.46 13.15 13.97
N SER A 187 -30.74 12.65 14.97
CA SER A 187 -30.78 11.25 15.38
C SER A 187 -30.36 11.10 16.85
N THR A 188 -30.83 10.04 17.50
CA THR A 188 -30.39 9.67 18.87
C THR A 188 -29.11 8.84 18.87
N ALA A 189 -28.61 8.44 17.70
CA ALA A 189 -27.43 7.58 17.55
C ALA A 189 -26.09 8.35 17.48
N TRP A 190 -26.12 9.69 17.51
CA TRP A 190 -24.91 10.51 17.43
C TRP A 190 -23.93 10.30 18.59
N ASP A 191 -24.41 9.91 19.79
CA ASP A 191 -23.54 9.55 20.91
C ASP A 191 -22.68 8.32 20.60
N ALA A 192 -23.30 7.26 20.07
CA ALA A 192 -22.60 6.03 19.71
C ALA A 192 -21.68 6.25 18.50
N TYR A 193 -22.13 7.00 17.49
CA TYR A 193 -21.31 7.43 16.36
C TYR A 193 -20.04 8.16 16.83
N LEU A 194 -20.17 9.15 17.73
CA LEU A 194 -19.05 9.92 18.26
C LEU A 194 -18.02 9.04 18.96
N VAL A 195 -18.47 8.15 19.84
CA VAL A 195 -17.59 7.23 20.59
C VAL A 195 -16.85 6.32 19.62
N GLN A 196 -17.58 5.72 18.68
CA GLN A 196 -17.03 4.74 17.78
C GLN A 196 -16.06 5.39 16.77
N ARG A 197 -16.40 6.57 16.23
CA ARG A 197 -15.54 7.30 15.30
C ARG A 197 -14.23 7.76 15.96
N ARG A 198 -14.29 8.29 17.18
CA ARG A 198 -13.09 8.62 17.96
C ARG A 198 -12.21 7.41 18.26
N ALA A 199 -12.82 6.27 18.56
CA ALA A 199 -12.07 5.04 18.80
C ALA A 199 -11.35 4.56 17.54
N ALA A 200 -12.01 4.63 16.38
CA ALA A 200 -11.42 4.32 15.08
C ALA A 200 -10.27 5.26 14.72
N ASP A 201 -10.49 6.58 14.80
CA ASP A 201 -9.45 7.58 14.52
C ASP A 201 -8.25 7.40 15.45
N LYS A 202 -8.49 7.16 16.74
CA LYS A 202 -7.44 6.92 17.70
C LYS A 202 -6.63 5.65 17.37
N SER A 203 -7.29 4.58 16.92
CA SER A 203 -6.61 3.35 16.52
C SER A 203 -5.60 3.63 15.41
N VAL A 204 -6.02 4.33 14.37
CA VAL A 204 -5.14 4.69 13.24
C VAL A 204 -4.02 5.64 13.69
N GLU A 205 -4.33 6.63 14.54
CA GLU A 205 -3.31 7.51 15.09
C GLU A 205 -2.28 6.76 15.94
N ASP A 206 -2.72 5.77 16.73
CA ASP A 206 -1.83 4.97 17.57
C ASP A 206 -0.96 4.04 16.70
N ASP A 207 -1.51 3.42 15.65
CA ASP A 207 -0.77 2.63 14.67
C ASP A 207 0.27 3.49 13.92
N LEU A 208 -0.12 4.68 13.44
CA LEU A 208 0.78 5.58 12.73
C LEU A 208 1.92 6.14 13.60
N LYS A 209 1.72 6.26 14.93
CA LYS A 209 2.78 6.64 15.87
C LYS A 209 3.86 5.57 15.99
N GLU A 210 3.56 4.30 15.73
CA GLU A 210 4.59 3.24 15.74
C GLU A 210 5.65 3.47 14.65
N PHE A 211 5.30 4.21 13.59
CA PHE A 211 6.17 4.57 12.48
C PHE A 211 6.77 5.99 12.60
N GLU A 212 6.75 6.60 13.79
CA GLU A 212 7.37 7.93 13.99
C GLU A 212 8.89 7.86 13.71
N GLY A 213 9.35 8.70 12.77
CA GLY A 213 10.74 8.67 12.29
C GLY A 213 11.07 7.54 11.33
N GLU A 214 10.06 6.83 10.84
CA GLU A 214 10.15 5.80 9.80
C GLU A 214 9.20 6.17 8.65
N ASP A 215 9.36 5.54 7.49
CA ASP A 215 8.34 5.65 6.44
C ASP A 215 7.07 4.93 6.90
N ARG A 216 5.91 5.53 6.65
CA ARG A 216 4.65 4.83 6.89
C ARG A 216 4.51 3.66 5.91
N PRO A 217 3.80 2.59 6.27
CA PRO A 217 3.56 1.48 5.34
C PRO A 217 2.91 1.97 4.04
N ALA A 218 3.43 1.49 2.90
CA ALA A 218 3.00 1.93 1.56
C ALA A 218 1.49 1.77 1.31
N VAL A 219 0.83 0.83 1.98
CA VAL A 219 -0.63 0.66 1.91
C VAL A 219 -1.41 1.88 2.39
N TYR A 220 -0.96 2.58 3.44
CA TYR A 220 -1.64 3.81 3.87
C TYR A 220 -1.51 4.91 2.82
N GLU A 221 -0.34 4.99 2.15
CA GLU A 221 -0.14 5.88 1.00
C GLU A 221 -1.07 5.51 -0.15
N LYS A 222 -1.24 4.22 -0.43
CA LYS A 222 -2.13 3.77 -1.52
C LYS A 222 -3.61 3.99 -1.23
N ILE A 223 -4.05 3.84 0.01
CA ILE A 223 -5.41 4.18 0.40
C ILE A 223 -5.62 5.69 0.25
N GLU A 224 -4.70 6.53 0.73
CA GLU A 224 -4.80 7.99 0.59
C GLU A 224 -4.77 8.43 -0.87
N GLU A 225 -3.81 7.95 -1.68
CA GLU A 225 -3.72 8.23 -3.11
C GLU A 225 -5.01 7.84 -3.85
N ALA A 226 -5.54 6.64 -3.59
CA ALA A 226 -6.78 6.21 -4.24
C ALA A 226 -8.00 7.05 -3.83
N ILE A 227 -8.06 7.50 -2.57
CA ILE A 227 -9.15 8.39 -2.11
C ILE A 227 -8.99 9.76 -2.78
N ASP A 228 -7.78 10.32 -2.79
CA ASP A 228 -7.50 11.61 -3.42
C ASP A 228 -7.81 11.59 -4.93
N ASP A 229 -7.48 10.52 -5.63
CA ASP A 229 -7.83 10.33 -7.04
C ASP A 229 -9.34 10.46 -7.25
N VAL A 230 -10.15 9.71 -6.48
CA VAL A 230 -11.62 9.74 -6.60
C VAL A 230 -12.18 11.10 -6.17
N VAL A 231 -11.76 11.64 -5.02
CA VAL A 231 -12.23 12.92 -4.49
C VAL A 231 -11.89 14.08 -5.43
N SER A 232 -10.74 14.04 -6.10
CA SER A 232 -10.32 15.09 -7.05
C SER A 232 -11.14 15.11 -8.34
N ASN A 233 -11.77 14.00 -8.70
CA ASN A 233 -12.63 13.86 -9.87
C ASN A 233 -14.08 14.30 -9.63
N ILE A 234 -14.46 14.58 -8.37
CA ILE A 234 -15.82 14.98 -7.99
C ILE A 234 -15.83 16.47 -7.61
N ASP A 235 -16.83 17.22 -8.07
CA ASP A 235 -17.00 18.64 -7.70
C ASP A 235 -17.59 18.79 -6.28
N LEU A 236 -16.74 18.51 -5.28
CA LEU A 236 -17.09 18.56 -3.86
C LEU A 236 -16.86 19.93 -3.22
N GLY A 237 -16.13 20.83 -3.87
CA GLY A 237 -15.75 22.12 -3.30
C GLY A 237 -15.12 21.98 -1.91
N ASP A 238 -15.65 22.72 -0.93
CA ASP A 238 -15.16 22.69 0.46
C ASP A 238 -15.45 21.36 1.20
N ALA A 239 -16.27 20.47 0.63
CA ALA A 239 -16.59 19.16 1.23
C ALA A 239 -15.49 18.11 1.02
N ALA A 240 -14.58 18.31 0.07
CA ALA A 240 -13.57 17.32 -0.30
C ALA A 240 -12.75 16.79 0.90
N PRO A 241 -12.20 17.64 1.80
CA PRO A 241 -11.44 17.15 2.95
C PRO A 241 -12.29 16.34 3.94
N SER A 242 -13.58 16.68 4.09
CA SER A 242 -14.49 15.91 4.95
C SER A 242 -14.79 14.54 4.36
N VAL A 243 -14.93 14.43 3.03
CA VAL A 243 -15.15 13.15 2.34
C VAL A 243 -13.91 12.27 2.47
N HIS A 244 -12.71 12.84 2.28
CA HIS A 244 -11.46 12.11 2.52
C HIS A 244 -11.38 11.61 3.97
N ASP A 245 -11.56 12.50 4.94
CA ASP A 245 -11.44 12.16 6.35
C ASP A 245 -12.53 11.21 6.83
N CYS A 246 -13.64 11.01 6.11
CA CYS A 246 -14.69 10.08 6.53
C CYS A 246 -14.29 8.60 6.37
N ILE A 247 -13.20 8.30 5.67
CA ILE A 247 -12.68 6.95 5.47
C ILE A 247 -11.60 6.66 6.51
N VAL A 248 -11.67 5.49 7.18
CA VAL A 248 -10.69 5.09 8.21
C VAL A 248 -10.20 3.66 7.96
N PRO A 249 -8.90 3.45 7.71
CA PRO A 249 -8.31 2.11 7.66
C PRO A 249 -8.18 1.53 9.08
N LEU A 250 -9.11 0.67 9.47
CA LEU A 250 -9.21 0.11 10.82
C LEU A 250 -8.20 -1.01 11.10
N SER A 251 -7.79 -1.74 10.07
CA SER A 251 -6.80 -2.81 10.19
C SER A 251 -6.13 -3.02 8.84
N VAL A 252 -4.81 -3.13 8.88
CA VAL A 252 -4.00 -3.38 7.68
C VAL A 252 -2.93 -4.42 7.99
N ASP A 253 -2.95 -5.56 7.32
CA ASP A 253 -1.88 -6.55 7.34
C ASP A 253 -1.39 -6.82 5.92
N LEU A 254 -0.08 -6.71 5.73
CA LEU A 254 0.58 -6.98 4.45
C LEU A 254 1.68 -8.02 4.66
N ALA A 255 1.87 -8.84 3.64
CA ALA A 255 3.09 -9.60 3.45
C ALA A 255 3.66 -9.30 2.07
N ASP A 256 4.98 -9.17 2.00
CA ASP A 256 5.70 -9.12 0.74
C ASP A 256 6.21 -10.52 0.33
N ASP A 257 6.66 -10.66 -0.91
CA ASP A 257 7.29 -11.87 -1.44
C ASP A 257 8.81 -11.96 -1.17
N GLY A 258 9.34 -11.09 -0.30
CA GLY A 258 10.77 -10.93 -0.03
C GLY A 258 11.52 -10.08 -1.07
N TRP A 259 10.87 -9.66 -2.16
CA TRP A 259 11.40 -8.77 -3.19
C TRP A 259 10.69 -7.42 -3.22
N GLY A 260 9.88 -7.15 -2.20
CA GLY A 260 9.10 -5.93 -2.06
C GLY A 260 7.78 -5.94 -2.81
N ASN A 261 7.37 -7.02 -3.49
CA ASN A 261 6.03 -7.09 -4.06
C ASN A 261 5.05 -7.62 -3.04
N VAL A 262 3.84 -7.08 -3.00
CA VAL A 262 2.79 -7.56 -2.09
C VAL A 262 2.33 -8.96 -2.50
N SER A 263 2.50 -9.91 -1.59
CA SER A 263 2.08 -11.32 -1.75
C SER A 263 0.76 -11.63 -1.05
N SER A 264 0.43 -10.92 0.02
CA SER A 264 -0.90 -10.97 0.64
C SER A 264 -1.26 -9.64 1.27
N ALA A 265 -2.53 -9.26 1.20
CA ALA A 265 -3.04 -8.06 1.85
C ALA A 265 -4.42 -8.32 2.45
N GLU A 266 -4.59 -7.94 3.71
CA GLU A 266 -5.87 -7.83 4.38
C GLU A 266 -6.06 -6.38 4.82
N VAL A 267 -7.07 -5.70 4.27
CA VAL A 267 -7.36 -4.30 4.60
C VAL A 267 -8.82 -4.18 5.02
N LEU A 268 -9.06 -3.77 6.26
CA LEU A 268 -10.40 -3.43 6.74
C LEU A 268 -10.48 -1.91 6.92
N SER A 269 -11.38 -1.29 6.17
CA SER A 269 -11.68 0.14 6.27
C SER A 269 -13.13 0.37 6.66
N ARG A 270 -13.41 1.54 7.23
CA ARG A 270 -14.78 2.01 7.51
C ARG A 270 -14.98 3.40 6.94
N ILE A 271 -15.98 3.53 6.09
CA ILE A 271 -16.47 4.79 5.56
C ILE A 271 -17.63 5.26 6.42
N TYR A 272 -17.50 6.43 7.02
CA TYR A 272 -18.53 7.00 7.87
C TYR A 272 -19.40 7.96 7.07
N SER A 273 -20.71 7.92 7.31
CA SER A 273 -21.62 8.88 6.71
C SER A 273 -21.40 10.28 7.30
N LEU A 274 -21.30 11.28 6.42
CA LEU A 274 -21.20 12.68 6.83
C LEU A 274 -22.55 13.31 7.20
N THR A 275 -23.66 12.65 6.85
CA THR A 275 -25.02 13.19 6.99
C THR A 275 -25.83 12.47 8.08
N ASN A 276 -25.51 11.21 8.37
CA ASN A 276 -26.24 10.35 9.30
C ASN A 276 -25.28 9.60 10.23
N PRO A 277 -25.72 9.13 11.42
CA PRO A 277 -24.88 8.29 12.27
C PRO A 277 -24.85 6.85 11.72
N ALA A 278 -24.22 6.67 10.56
CA ALA A 278 -24.15 5.43 9.81
C ALA A 278 -22.73 5.20 9.26
N ALA A 279 -22.42 3.98 8.86
CA ALA A 279 -21.13 3.65 8.26
C ALA A 279 -21.23 2.42 7.33
N ILE A 280 -20.20 2.20 6.53
CA ILE A 280 -20.00 0.98 5.75
C ILE A 280 -18.58 0.49 6.03
N ASP A 281 -18.45 -0.78 6.41
CA ASP A 281 -17.15 -1.46 6.44
C ASP A 281 -16.86 -2.00 5.05
N VAL A 282 -15.61 -1.89 4.61
CA VAL A 282 -15.09 -2.50 3.39
C VAL A 282 -13.87 -3.34 3.77
N PHE A 283 -13.83 -4.58 3.30
CA PHE A 283 -12.76 -5.52 3.59
C PHE A 283 -12.17 -6.08 2.29
N LEU A 284 -10.88 -5.90 2.09
CA LEU A 284 -10.09 -6.52 1.03
C LEU A 284 -9.37 -7.73 1.58
N GLU A 285 -9.46 -8.84 0.85
CA GLU A 285 -8.67 -10.04 1.02
C GLU A 285 -7.94 -10.33 -0.31
N TYR A 286 -6.62 -10.18 -0.32
CA TYR A 286 -5.79 -10.39 -1.50
C TYR A 286 -4.68 -11.39 -1.20
N HIS A 287 -4.43 -12.27 -2.16
CA HIS A 287 -3.31 -13.20 -2.14
C HIS A 287 -2.78 -13.42 -3.55
N TYR A 288 -1.46 -13.43 -3.66
CA TYR A 288 -0.74 -13.70 -4.88
C TYR A 288 0.53 -14.47 -4.58
N ARG A 289 0.68 -15.65 -5.18
CA ARG A 289 1.90 -16.45 -5.07
C ARG A 289 2.16 -17.26 -6.32
N THR A 290 3.31 -17.01 -6.93
CA THR A 290 3.85 -17.88 -7.97
C THR A 290 4.43 -19.16 -7.36
N ARG A 291 4.12 -20.30 -7.98
CA ARG A 291 4.70 -21.61 -7.70
C ARG A 291 5.42 -22.12 -8.94
N TYR A 292 6.16 -23.22 -8.78
CA TYR A 292 6.92 -23.82 -9.87
C TYR A 292 6.09 -24.18 -11.11
N SER A 293 4.79 -24.49 -10.92
CA SER A 293 3.89 -24.91 -12.00
C SER A 293 2.44 -24.43 -11.82
N SER A 294 2.21 -23.41 -11.00
CA SER A 294 0.89 -22.82 -10.77
C SER A 294 1.01 -21.42 -10.19
N VAL A 295 -0.11 -20.69 -10.20
CA VAL A 295 -0.25 -19.38 -9.58
C VAL A 295 -1.43 -19.48 -8.62
N GLU A 296 -1.22 -19.10 -7.37
CA GLU A 296 -2.33 -18.88 -6.42
C GLU A 296 -2.68 -17.40 -6.47
N PHE A 297 -3.88 -17.07 -6.93
CA PHE A 297 -4.38 -15.70 -6.99
C PHE A 297 -5.83 -15.64 -6.52
N TYR A 298 -6.11 -14.70 -5.62
CA TYR A 298 -7.46 -14.20 -5.40
C TYR A 298 -7.43 -12.76 -4.90
N CYS A 299 -8.46 -12.00 -5.26
CA CYS A 299 -8.73 -10.64 -4.84
C CYS A 299 -10.22 -10.51 -4.56
N ASN A 300 -10.59 -10.44 -3.28
CA ASN A 300 -11.97 -10.40 -2.84
C ASN A 300 -12.23 -9.13 -2.05
N ILE A 301 -13.34 -8.46 -2.35
CA ILE A 301 -13.80 -7.27 -1.67
C ILE A 301 -15.18 -7.55 -1.11
N TYR A 302 -15.33 -7.29 0.17
CA TYR A 302 -16.58 -7.48 0.89
C TYR A 302 -17.01 -6.17 1.56
N TYR A 303 -18.31 -6.01 1.77
CA TYR A 303 -18.86 -4.84 2.45
C TYR A 303 -19.86 -5.22 3.55
N ARG A 304 -19.96 -4.39 4.59
CA ARG A 304 -20.97 -4.52 5.65
C ARG A 304 -21.53 -3.15 6.00
N ALA A 305 -22.81 -2.94 5.71
CA ALA A 305 -23.49 -1.68 6.00
C ALA A 305 -24.00 -1.63 7.45
N HIS A 306 -23.79 -0.48 8.09
CA HIS A 306 -24.33 -0.09 9.39
C HIS A 306 -25.27 1.12 9.20
N PRO A 307 -26.55 0.92 8.85
CA PRO A 307 -27.47 2.01 8.55
C PRO A 307 -27.74 2.95 9.75
N SER A 308 -27.43 2.48 10.96
CA SER A 308 -27.48 3.27 12.19
C SER A 308 -26.50 2.68 13.21
N ILE A 309 -25.54 3.48 13.67
CA ILE A 309 -24.56 3.09 14.69
C ILE A 309 -25.22 3.31 16.05
N THR A 310 -25.90 2.29 16.55
CA THR A 310 -26.54 2.34 17.89
C THR A 310 -25.65 1.79 19.00
N ASP A 311 -24.65 0.98 18.63
CA ASP A 311 -23.71 0.36 19.55
C ASP A 311 -22.38 1.12 19.51
N PRO A 312 -21.89 1.67 20.64
CA PRO A 312 -20.57 2.31 20.69
C PRO A 312 -19.41 1.32 20.46
N GLU A 313 -19.63 0.01 20.64
CA GLU A 313 -18.62 -1.04 20.51
C GLU A 313 -18.88 -1.92 19.28
N LEU A 314 -18.80 -1.33 18.08
CA LEU A 314 -18.88 -2.09 16.84
C LEU A 314 -17.72 -3.09 16.73
N VAL A 315 -18.03 -4.38 16.78
CA VAL A 315 -17.05 -5.47 16.70
C VAL A 315 -16.31 -5.43 15.36
N LEU A 316 -14.98 -5.34 15.43
CA LEU A 316 -14.06 -5.53 14.32
C LEU A 316 -13.91 -7.03 14.06
N SER A 317 -14.80 -7.59 13.26
CA SER A 317 -14.76 -8.99 12.85
C SER A 317 -14.59 -9.06 11.35
N THR A 318 -13.46 -9.58 10.88
CA THR A 318 -13.24 -9.85 9.46
C THR A 318 -13.97 -11.13 9.03
N PRO A 319 -14.35 -11.26 7.75
CA PRO A 319 -14.77 -12.53 7.18
C PRO A 319 -13.73 -13.64 7.46
N GLN A 320 -14.18 -14.82 7.87
CA GLN A 320 -13.32 -16.01 8.05
C GLN A 320 -13.81 -17.14 7.15
N GLY A 321 -13.69 -16.90 5.84
CA GLY A 321 -14.20 -17.78 4.78
C GLY A 321 -15.74 -17.83 4.71
N PRO A 322 -16.28 -18.68 3.82
CA PRO A 322 -17.69 -18.64 3.42
C PRO A 322 -18.69 -18.95 4.54
N ARG A 323 -18.22 -19.55 5.65
CA ARG A 323 -19.08 -19.94 6.80
C ARG A 323 -19.18 -18.87 7.88
N LYS A 324 -18.31 -17.84 7.86
CA LYS A 324 -18.24 -16.80 8.89
C LYS A 324 -18.05 -15.42 8.25
N MET A 325 -19.05 -15.01 7.47
CA MET A 325 -19.05 -13.70 6.83
C MET A 325 -19.33 -12.55 7.80
N ASN A 326 -19.77 -12.80 9.04
CA ASN A 326 -19.95 -11.76 10.08
C ASN A 326 -20.79 -10.53 9.62
N GLY A 327 -21.78 -10.75 8.76
CA GLY A 327 -22.63 -9.71 8.19
C GLY A 327 -22.09 -9.04 6.92
N PHE A 328 -20.87 -9.39 6.50
CA PHE A 328 -20.33 -8.99 5.21
C PHE A 328 -21.05 -9.67 4.05
N ARG A 329 -21.09 -8.96 2.93
CA ARG A 329 -21.57 -9.41 1.63
C ARG A 329 -20.46 -9.20 0.62
N SER A 330 -20.40 -10.06 -0.38
CA SER A 330 -19.46 -9.88 -1.49
C SER A 330 -19.81 -8.64 -2.30
N LEU A 331 -18.81 -7.84 -2.64
CA LEU A 331 -18.86 -6.81 -3.65
C LEU A 331 -18.29 -7.37 -4.96
N LEU A 332 -17.08 -7.91 -4.86
CA LEU A 332 -16.25 -8.38 -5.96
C LEU A 332 -15.48 -9.59 -5.47
N GLU A 333 -15.51 -10.71 -6.20
CA GLU A 333 -14.59 -11.84 -5.99
C GLU A 333 -13.89 -12.13 -7.32
N MET A 334 -12.58 -12.29 -7.24
CA MET A 334 -11.74 -12.61 -8.39
C MET A 334 -10.69 -13.62 -7.98
N GLY A 335 -10.39 -14.58 -8.83
CA GLY A 335 -9.39 -15.59 -8.54
C GLY A 335 -9.13 -16.53 -9.70
N LEU A 336 -8.19 -17.44 -9.47
CA LEU A 336 -7.92 -18.55 -10.38
C LEU A 336 -8.39 -19.86 -9.75
N ALA A 337 -9.26 -20.60 -10.42
CA ALA A 337 -9.61 -21.94 -10.02
C ALA A 337 -8.49 -22.92 -10.35
N ASP A 338 -8.05 -23.69 -9.35
CA ASP A 338 -7.14 -24.81 -9.55
C ASP A 338 -7.93 -26.03 -10.08
N MET A 339 -7.87 -26.27 -11.40
CA MET A 339 -8.11 -27.60 -11.95
C MET A 339 -7.07 -28.59 -11.37
N PRO A 340 -7.42 -29.88 -11.16
CA PRO A 340 -6.57 -30.80 -10.42
C PRO A 340 -5.15 -30.87 -11.01
N PRO A 341 -4.11 -30.99 -10.16
CA PRO A 341 -2.72 -30.92 -10.59
C PRO A 341 -2.41 -31.99 -11.64
N GLY A 342 -2.21 -31.55 -12.89
CA GLY A 342 -1.90 -32.37 -14.05
C GLY A 342 -0.75 -31.78 -14.88
N ARG A 343 -0.37 -32.44 -15.98
CA ARG A 343 0.78 -32.05 -16.83
C ARG A 343 0.58 -30.72 -17.59
N ARG A 344 -0.63 -30.15 -17.58
CA ARG A 344 -1.00 -28.88 -18.22
C ARG A 344 -1.85 -28.09 -17.24
N TRP A 345 -1.23 -27.38 -16.31
CA TRP A 345 -1.97 -26.38 -15.52
C TRP A 345 -2.51 -25.33 -16.50
N ARG A 346 -3.81 -25.04 -16.40
CA ARG A 346 -4.49 -23.93 -17.09
C ARG A 346 -5.23 -23.16 -16.02
N ALA A 347 -4.96 -21.87 -15.92
CA ALA A 347 -5.74 -20.96 -15.09
C ALA A 347 -7.17 -20.89 -15.66
N ILE A 348 -8.18 -21.16 -14.83
CA ILE A 348 -9.56 -20.79 -15.14
C ILE A 348 -9.86 -19.56 -14.29
N GLU A 349 -10.20 -18.47 -14.95
CA GLU A 349 -10.56 -17.22 -14.31
C GLU A 349 -11.94 -17.35 -13.66
N GLU A 350 -12.04 -17.05 -12.37
CA GLU A 350 -13.30 -16.93 -11.67
C GLU A 350 -13.48 -15.46 -11.26
N ARG A 351 -14.52 -14.81 -11.76
CA ARG A 351 -14.84 -13.41 -11.45
C ARG A 351 -16.34 -13.23 -11.20
N THR A 352 -16.71 -12.56 -10.12
CA THR A 352 -18.11 -12.26 -9.78
C THR A 352 -18.26 -10.84 -9.26
N PHE A 353 -19.36 -10.19 -9.62
CA PHE A 353 -19.75 -8.87 -9.11
C PHE A 353 -21.15 -8.95 -8.49
N ASP A 354 -21.21 -8.94 -7.15
CA ASP A 354 -22.40 -9.32 -6.39
C ASP A 354 -23.25 -8.12 -5.90
N LEU A 355 -22.88 -6.90 -6.29
CA LEU A 355 -23.61 -5.69 -5.92
C LEU A 355 -24.70 -5.37 -6.96
N SER A 356 -25.97 -5.56 -6.59
CA SER A 356 -27.10 -5.13 -7.43
C SER A 356 -27.33 -3.60 -7.37
N GLN A 357 -27.94 -3.03 -8.42
CA GLN A 357 -28.34 -1.62 -8.47
C GLN A 357 -29.18 -1.17 -7.25
N ALA A 358 -30.08 -2.02 -6.74
CA ALA A 358 -30.89 -1.70 -5.57
C ALA A 358 -30.06 -1.63 -4.27
N GLN A 359 -29.05 -2.50 -4.15
CA GLN A 359 -28.12 -2.46 -3.03
C GLN A 359 -27.20 -1.24 -3.15
N ALA A 360 -26.65 -0.95 -4.32
CA ALA A 360 -25.79 0.22 -4.55
C ALA A 360 -26.49 1.53 -4.16
N ARG A 361 -27.74 1.74 -4.60
CA ARG A 361 -28.57 2.89 -4.17
C ARG A 361 -28.81 2.93 -2.66
N THR A 362 -28.89 1.76 -2.02
CA THR A 362 -29.05 1.69 -0.56
C THR A 362 -27.77 2.12 0.15
N LEU A 363 -26.59 1.67 -0.31
CA LEU A 363 -25.29 2.06 0.23
C LEU A 363 -25.02 3.55 0.04
N HIS A 364 -25.28 4.06 -1.17
CA HIS A 364 -25.20 5.48 -1.50
C HIS A 364 -26.04 6.32 -0.52
N ARG A 365 -27.30 5.96 -0.32
CA ARG A 365 -28.18 6.67 0.62
C ARG A 365 -27.72 6.59 2.08
N ILE A 366 -27.09 5.49 2.48
CA ILE A 366 -26.55 5.32 3.83
C ILE A 366 -25.39 6.30 4.06
N LEU A 367 -24.48 6.45 3.10
CA LEU A 367 -23.31 7.32 3.23
C LEU A 367 -23.64 8.79 3.01
N PHE A 368 -24.36 9.12 1.94
CA PHE A 368 -24.47 10.49 1.44
C PHE A 368 -25.88 11.08 1.57
N GLY A 369 -26.88 10.28 1.94
CA GLY A 369 -28.27 10.71 2.05
C GLY A 369 -29.05 10.58 0.74
N GLU A 370 -30.22 11.17 0.66
CA GLU A 370 -31.04 11.09 -0.56
C GLU A 370 -30.51 12.07 -1.61
N ALA A 371 -30.37 11.62 -2.85
CA ALA A 371 -30.14 12.51 -3.98
C ALA A 371 -31.31 13.50 -4.07
N ALA A 372 -31.01 14.79 -4.17
CA ALA A 372 -32.05 15.79 -4.34
C ALA A 372 -32.78 15.57 -5.67
N ASP A 373 -34.10 15.75 -5.67
CA ASP A 373 -34.85 15.87 -6.93
C ASP A 373 -34.25 17.05 -7.72
N SER A 374 -34.05 16.85 -9.03
CA SER A 374 -33.17 17.58 -9.96
C SER A 374 -33.35 19.11 -10.11
N ASP A 375 -34.15 19.75 -9.27
CA ASP A 375 -34.53 21.16 -9.37
C ASP A 375 -34.13 22.03 -8.15
N ALA A 376 -33.38 21.49 -7.18
CA ALA A 376 -32.93 22.25 -6.00
C ALA A 376 -31.47 22.71 -6.13
N GLU A 377 -31.22 24.02 -6.08
CA GLU A 377 -29.89 24.67 -6.02
C GLU A 377 -29.04 24.28 -4.79
N SER A 378 -29.50 23.34 -3.96
CA SER A 378 -28.77 22.78 -2.82
C SER A 378 -28.89 21.25 -2.80
N ALA A 379 -28.45 20.61 -3.88
CA ALA A 379 -28.21 19.18 -3.85
C ALA A 379 -27.12 18.93 -2.79
N GLY A 380 -27.52 18.46 -1.60
CA GLY A 380 -26.57 18.08 -0.55
C GLY A 380 -25.64 16.97 -1.04
N LEU A 381 -24.81 16.43 -0.15
CA LEU A 381 -23.75 15.49 -0.55
C LEU A 381 -24.22 14.31 -1.44
N GLY A 382 -25.42 13.77 -1.20
CA GLY A 382 -26.01 12.71 -2.02
C GLY A 382 -26.43 13.08 -3.44
N GLY A 383 -26.45 14.37 -3.81
CA GLY A 383 -26.58 14.81 -5.20
C GLY A 383 -25.27 15.29 -5.83
N GLN A 384 -24.21 15.44 -5.04
CA GLN A 384 -22.85 15.73 -5.55
C GLN A 384 -22.07 14.45 -5.87
N ILE A 385 -22.25 13.42 -5.04
CA ILE A 385 -21.64 12.10 -5.23
C ILE A 385 -22.69 11.17 -5.82
N ASP A 386 -22.42 10.54 -6.95
CA ASP A 386 -23.31 9.56 -7.56
C ASP A 386 -23.05 8.11 -7.07
N VAL A 387 -23.77 7.14 -7.65
CA VAL A 387 -23.60 5.72 -7.27
C VAL A 387 -22.27 5.14 -7.77
N ARG A 388 -21.77 5.61 -8.93
CA ARG A 388 -20.50 5.16 -9.51
C ARG A 388 -19.35 5.61 -8.61
N GLU A 389 -19.29 6.91 -8.31
CA GLU A 389 -18.30 7.53 -7.42
C GLU A 389 -18.33 6.94 -6.02
N MET A 390 -19.52 6.56 -5.52
CA MET A 390 -19.63 5.82 -4.27
C MET A 390 -18.94 4.45 -4.35
N ILE A 391 -19.09 3.71 -5.46
CA ILE A 391 -18.42 2.42 -5.65
C ILE A 391 -16.89 2.63 -5.78
N GLU A 392 -16.46 3.65 -6.50
CA GLU A 392 -15.04 4.03 -6.59
C GLU A 392 -14.48 4.36 -5.20
N LEU A 393 -15.22 5.08 -4.34
CA LEU A 393 -14.84 5.34 -2.95
C LEU A 393 -14.79 4.05 -2.09
N LEU A 394 -15.67 3.07 -2.34
CA LEU A 394 -15.58 1.76 -1.66
C LEU A 394 -14.26 1.06 -2.03
N LEU A 395 -13.88 1.04 -3.31
CA LEU A 395 -12.63 0.47 -3.79
C LEU A 395 -11.42 1.25 -3.24
N ALA A 396 -11.45 2.58 -3.33
CA ALA A 396 -10.41 3.46 -2.84
C ALA A 396 -10.15 3.29 -1.34
N SER A 397 -11.21 3.02 -0.55
CA SER A 397 -11.08 2.82 0.89
C SER A 397 -10.17 1.65 1.28
N VAL A 398 -9.93 0.71 0.38
CA VAL A 398 -9.01 -0.43 0.58
C VAL A 398 -7.77 -0.36 -0.32
N GLY A 399 -7.49 0.80 -0.91
CA GLY A 399 -6.26 1.08 -1.66
C GLY A 399 -6.34 0.78 -3.15
N ILE A 400 -7.56 0.68 -3.70
CA ILE A 400 -7.81 0.39 -5.11
C ILE A 400 -8.24 1.67 -5.82
N SER A 401 -7.36 2.28 -6.60
CA SER A 401 -7.72 3.40 -7.48
C SER A 401 -8.31 2.83 -8.77
N PHE A 402 -9.60 3.11 -8.99
CA PHE A 402 -10.34 2.67 -10.16
C PHE A 402 -11.15 3.84 -10.70
N TYR A 403 -10.95 4.17 -11.97
CA TYR A 403 -11.72 5.16 -12.69
C TYR A 403 -12.67 4.46 -13.67
N VAL A 404 -13.97 4.72 -13.54
CA VAL A 404 -14.99 4.22 -14.45
C VAL A 404 -15.32 5.30 -15.49
N ALA A 405 -15.02 5.00 -16.74
CA ALA A 405 -15.35 5.86 -17.88
C ALA A 405 -16.86 6.11 -17.96
N PHE A 406 -17.24 7.35 -18.27
CA PHE A 406 -18.64 7.81 -18.26
C PHE A 406 -19.11 8.31 -19.62
N ASP A 407 -18.23 8.95 -20.40
CA ASP A 407 -18.61 9.52 -21.69
C ASP A 407 -18.20 8.58 -22.84
N PRO A 408 -19.17 7.97 -23.55
CA PRO A 408 -18.87 7.13 -24.72
C PRO A 408 -18.29 7.92 -25.89
N ASP A 409 -18.44 9.25 -25.89
CA ASP A 409 -17.92 10.15 -26.94
C ASP A 409 -16.52 10.68 -26.62
N ASP A 410 -15.97 10.42 -25.43
CA ASP A 410 -14.60 10.78 -25.07
C ASP A 410 -13.66 9.58 -25.29
N GLU A 411 -12.91 9.63 -26.39
CA GLU A 411 -11.93 8.58 -26.74
C GLU A 411 -10.74 8.50 -25.75
N GLU A 412 -10.56 9.50 -24.88
CA GLU A 412 -9.56 9.50 -23.80
C GLU A 412 -10.08 8.84 -22.51
N ASP A 413 -11.41 8.65 -22.37
CA ASP A 413 -12.07 7.98 -21.23
C ASP A 413 -11.92 6.45 -21.31
N VAL A 414 -10.78 5.98 -20.82
CA VAL A 414 -10.52 4.54 -20.65
C VAL A 414 -10.73 4.17 -19.19
N ASP A 415 -11.42 3.05 -18.95
CA ASP A 415 -11.49 2.47 -17.62
C ASP A 415 -10.05 2.25 -17.15
N ALA A 416 -9.62 3.07 -16.20
CA ALA A 416 -8.23 3.19 -15.81
C ALA A 416 -8.11 2.66 -14.40
N PHE A 417 -7.27 1.65 -14.27
CA PHE A 417 -7.07 0.94 -13.04
C PHE A 417 -5.63 1.15 -12.59
N THR A 418 -5.47 1.63 -11.36
CA THR A 418 -4.18 1.67 -10.71
C THR A 418 -4.33 1.05 -9.32
N MET A 419 -3.97 -0.22 -9.19
CA MET A 419 -3.61 -0.78 -7.88
C MET A 419 -2.11 -0.73 -7.73
N GLY A 420 -1.62 -0.22 -6.59
CA GLY A 420 -0.20 -0.01 -6.29
C GLY A 420 0.77 -1.10 -6.79
N GLU A 421 1.26 -1.96 -5.89
CA GLU A 421 2.22 -3.04 -6.22
C GLU A 421 1.53 -4.42 -6.32
N LEU A 422 0.19 -4.44 -6.35
CA LEU A 422 -0.63 -5.66 -6.38
C LEU A 422 -0.68 -6.20 -7.82
N ARG A 423 -0.37 -7.49 -7.98
CA ARG A 423 -0.29 -8.15 -9.28
C ARG A 423 -1.63 -8.76 -9.66
N TRP A 424 -1.97 -8.62 -10.92
CA TRP A 424 -3.09 -9.26 -11.58
C TRP A 424 -2.52 -10.27 -12.57
N GLU A 425 -2.86 -11.55 -12.40
CA GLU A 425 -2.33 -12.59 -13.27
C GLU A 425 -3.45 -13.30 -14.00
N GLY A 426 -3.32 -13.31 -15.33
CA GLY A 426 -4.22 -14.02 -16.24
C GLY A 426 -5.65 -13.57 -16.11
N ILE A 427 -5.93 -12.27 -16.28
CA ILE A 427 -7.30 -11.73 -16.39
C ILE A 427 -7.27 -10.53 -17.34
N GLU A 428 -7.01 -10.80 -18.62
CA GLU A 428 -7.02 -9.78 -19.67
C GLU A 428 -8.41 -9.14 -19.75
N GLY A 429 -8.51 -7.81 -19.66
CA GLY A 429 -9.79 -7.11 -19.71
C GLY A 429 -10.53 -6.99 -18.37
N SER A 430 -9.93 -7.37 -17.24
CA SER A 430 -10.49 -7.15 -15.88
C SER A 430 -11.04 -5.75 -15.65
N GLU A 431 -10.31 -4.74 -16.12
CA GLU A 431 -10.69 -3.34 -15.94
C GLU A 431 -11.97 -3.03 -16.71
N ARG A 432 -12.12 -3.60 -17.91
CA ARG A 432 -13.31 -3.41 -18.75
C ARG A 432 -14.51 -4.13 -18.14
N TRP A 433 -14.34 -5.39 -17.76
CA TRP A 433 -15.37 -6.16 -17.07
C TRP A 433 -15.86 -5.46 -15.80
N LEU A 434 -14.94 -4.99 -14.95
CA LEU A 434 -15.30 -4.30 -13.72
C LEU A 434 -15.98 -2.95 -14.02
N GLY A 435 -15.45 -2.18 -14.97
CA GLY A 435 -16.05 -0.92 -15.43
C GLY A 435 -17.49 -1.11 -15.94
N GLN A 436 -17.72 -2.13 -16.76
CA GLN A 436 -19.05 -2.49 -17.28
C GLN A 436 -20.04 -2.81 -16.16
N HIS A 437 -19.61 -3.63 -15.18
CA HIS A 437 -20.46 -4.00 -14.05
C HIS A 437 -20.78 -2.79 -13.17
N ILE A 438 -19.81 -1.91 -12.91
CA ILE A 438 -20.04 -0.68 -12.16
C ILE A 438 -21.00 0.25 -12.92
N ARG A 439 -20.81 0.46 -14.24
CA ARG A 439 -21.73 1.25 -15.09
C ARG A 439 -23.16 0.69 -15.03
N SER A 440 -23.32 -0.62 -15.21
CA SER A 440 -24.61 -1.31 -15.16
C SER A 440 -25.33 -1.07 -13.83
N VAL A 441 -24.61 -1.17 -12.72
CA VAL A 441 -25.14 -1.02 -11.37
C VAL A 441 -25.42 0.44 -11.02
N ALA A 442 -24.58 1.36 -11.48
CA ALA A 442 -24.81 2.80 -11.38
C ALA A 442 -25.98 3.26 -12.27
N GLY A 443 -26.32 2.50 -13.32
CA GLY A 443 -27.33 2.87 -14.32
C GLY A 443 -26.80 3.85 -15.38
N CYS A 444 -25.49 3.85 -15.61
CA CYS A 444 -24.83 4.58 -16.69
C CYS A 444 -25.16 3.91 -18.03
N ALA A 445 -25.00 4.67 -19.13
CA ALA A 445 -25.07 4.08 -20.46
C ALA A 445 -23.89 3.11 -20.68
N PRO A 446 -24.10 1.98 -21.40
CA PRO A 446 -23.01 1.09 -21.76
C PRO A 446 -22.06 1.80 -22.74
N MET A 447 -20.77 1.48 -22.65
CA MET A 447 -19.75 1.96 -23.59
C MET A 447 -19.75 1.08 -24.85
N PRO A 448 -19.34 1.58 -26.03
CA PRO A 448 -19.25 0.77 -27.25
C PRO A 448 -18.38 -0.49 -27.10
N ARG A 449 -17.38 -0.46 -26.21
CA ARG A 449 -16.49 -1.59 -25.90
C ARG A 449 -17.10 -2.63 -24.96
N ASP A 450 -18.18 -2.31 -24.26
CA ASP A 450 -18.84 -3.21 -23.32
C ASP A 450 -19.56 -4.35 -24.08
N ASP A 451 -19.99 -4.10 -25.32
CA ASP A 451 -20.64 -5.08 -26.19
C ASP A 451 -19.64 -6.10 -26.78
N GLU A 452 -18.36 -5.73 -26.94
CA GLU A 452 -17.32 -6.61 -27.50
C GLU A 452 -16.84 -7.68 -26.50
N GLU A 453 -17.07 -7.46 -25.20
CA GLU A 453 -16.65 -8.40 -24.15
C GLU A 453 -17.69 -9.48 -23.90
N SER A 454 -19.00 -9.15 -23.97
CA SER A 454 -20.06 -10.17 -23.91
C SER A 454 -19.97 -11.20 -25.04
N ASP A 455 -19.50 -10.78 -26.22
CA ASP A 455 -19.34 -11.65 -27.39
C ASP A 455 -18.13 -12.59 -27.28
N LYS A 456 -17.15 -12.32 -26.40
CA LYS A 456 -15.99 -13.19 -26.16
C LYS A 456 -16.25 -14.25 -25.10
N GLU A 457 -16.95 -13.88 -24.03
CA GLU A 457 -17.36 -14.84 -22.98
C GLU A 457 -18.26 -15.96 -23.56
N GLU A 458 -19.05 -15.70 -24.61
CA GLU A 458 -19.87 -16.73 -25.27
C GLU A 458 -19.11 -17.63 -26.25
N ASN A 459 -17.92 -17.24 -26.75
CA ASN A 459 -17.17 -18.00 -27.76
C ASN A 459 -16.01 -18.84 -27.18
N ASP A 460 -15.41 -18.43 -26.05
CA ASP A 460 -14.30 -19.17 -25.42
C ASP A 460 -14.74 -20.53 -24.83
N ASP A 461 -16.04 -20.76 -24.64
CA ASP A 461 -16.61 -22.05 -24.18
C ASP A 461 -16.69 -23.12 -25.30
N ASP A 462 -16.57 -22.75 -26.58
CA ASP A 462 -16.87 -23.64 -27.72
C ASP A 462 -15.66 -24.01 -28.62
N GLU A 463 -14.46 -23.42 -28.45
CA GLU A 463 -13.35 -23.53 -29.42
C GLU A 463 -12.12 -24.40 -29.04
N ASP A 464 -12.15 -25.19 -27.96
CA ASP A 464 -10.97 -25.98 -27.52
C ASP A 464 -11.09 -27.52 -27.62
N ASP A 465 -11.96 -28.01 -28.52
CA ASP A 465 -12.20 -29.45 -28.75
C ASP A 465 -11.90 -29.92 -30.19
N GLU A 466 -10.89 -29.34 -30.86
CA GLU A 466 -10.41 -29.86 -32.17
C GLU A 466 -8.96 -30.38 -32.10
N ASP A 467 -8.87 -31.70 -31.94
CA ASP A 467 -8.01 -32.65 -32.68
C ASP A 467 -6.50 -32.37 -32.81
N ASP A 468 -5.72 -32.96 -31.90
CA ASP A 468 -4.38 -33.49 -32.20
C ASP A 468 -4.32 -34.98 -31.82
N GLU A 469 -4.94 -35.82 -32.65
CA GLU A 469 -4.69 -37.27 -32.69
C GLU A 469 -3.29 -37.54 -33.28
N ASP A 470 -2.23 -37.36 -32.47
CA ASP A 470 -0.89 -37.83 -32.84
C ASP A 470 -0.75 -39.33 -32.57
N GLU A 471 -0.98 -40.05 -33.67
CA GLU A 471 -0.70 -41.43 -34.02
C GLU A 471 0.47 -42.11 -33.26
N ASP A 472 0.11 -43.15 -32.50
CA ASP A 472 1.03 -44.07 -31.82
C ASP A 472 1.90 -44.86 -32.82
N GLY A 473 3.23 -44.77 -32.71
CA GLY A 473 4.12 -45.44 -33.66
C GLY A 473 5.54 -45.75 -33.21
N TRP A 474 5.78 -46.20 -31.97
CA TRP A 474 7.08 -46.79 -31.61
C TRP A 474 6.92 -48.17 -30.95
N SER A 475 7.08 -49.19 -31.79
CA SER A 475 7.22 -50.59 -31.41
C SER A 475 8.48 -50.82 -30.58
N ASP A 476 8.29 -51.23 -29.33
CA ASP A 476 9.32 -51.71 -28.41
C ASP A 476 9.74 -53.14 -28.80
N GLU A 477 10.86 -53.27 -29.51
CA GLU A 477 11.57 -54.56 -29.64
C GLU A 477 12.62 -54.68 -28.54
N SER A 478 12.26 -55.52 -27.58
CA SER A 478 13.09 -56.10 -26.54
C SER A 478 14.42 -56.70 -27.05
N VAL A 479 15.55 -56.28 -26.48
CA VAL A 479 16.69 -57.18 -26.26
C VAL A 479 17.28 -56.92 -24.87
N GLY A 480 16.99 -57.84 -23.95
CA GLY A 480 17.56 -57.82 -22.61
C GLY A 480 19.00 -58.29 -22.54
N ARG A 481 19.66 -57.97 -21.41
CA ARG A 481 20.52 -58.83 -20.57
C ARG A 481 21.48 -57.95 -19.76
N GLY A 482 21.47 -58.10 -18.43
CA GLY A 482 22.53 -57.59 -17.58
C GLY A 482 22.15 -57.55 -16.10
N ALA A 483 22.42 -58.63 -15.39
CA ALA A 483 22.07 -58.87 -13.99
C ALA A 483 22.92 -58.06 -12.99
N GLY A 484 22.23 -57.40 -12.03
CA GLY A 484 22.53 -57.05 -10.61
C GLY A 484 23.97 -56.74 -10.10
N PRO A 485 24.15 -56.49 -8.78
CA PRO A 485 23.15 -56.48 -7.70
C PRO A 485 23.21 -55.27 -6.72
N ASP A 486 22.13 -55.17 -5.93
CA ASP A 486 21.97 -54.64 -4.55
C ASP A 486 23.16 -53.95 -3.85
N CYS A 487 22.90 -52.79 -3.23
CA CYS A 487 23.12 -52.61 -1.79
C CYS A 487 22.38 -51.39 -1.20
N ARG A 488 21.92 -51.62 0.03
CA ARG A 488 21.09 -50.78 0.91
C ARG A 488 21.83 -49.53 1.41
N HIS A 489 21.10 -48.43 1.60
CA HIS A 489 21.49 -47.37 2.52
C HIS A 489 20.62 -47.41 3.77
N GLN A 490 21.30 -47.34 4.92
CA GLN A 490 20.77 -46.89 6.20
C GLN A 490 20.40 -45.42 6.12
#